data_AF-A0A7J9WHR7-F1
#
_entry.id   AF-A0A7J9WHR7-F1
#
_cell.length_a   1.000
_cell.length_b   1.000
_cell.length_c   1.000
_cell.angle_alpha   90.00
_cell.angle_beta   90.00
_cell.angle_gamma   90.00
#
_symmetry.space_group_name_H-M   'P 1'
#
loop_
_entity.id
_entity.type
_entity.pdbx_description
1 polymer ?
#
loop_
_entity_poly.entity_id
_entity_poly.type
_entity_poly.pdbx_seq_one_letter_code
_entity_poly.pdbx_strand_id
1 'polypeptide(L)'
;MTTGGAVSRICREVQAQLPGVVDGTLPWWRRRLVALHLRGCEACRAELERQRAVAAGLDELGEATAAMDEAPPEGLLDQLLEQAQRPGVRGRAAVPARGAVSGARPALSVALLIVGAAAGTGAGYVSWRAARAIRRRLGGAGDH
;
A
#
# COMPACT_ATOMS: atom_id res chain seq x y z
N MET A 1 2.07 -27.89 17.74
CA MET A 1 1.41 -27.74 16.43
C MET A 1 0.01 -27.19 16.65
N THR A 2 -0.18 -25.87 16.62
CA THR A 2 -1.52 -25.27 16.65
C THR A 2 -1.87 -24.76 15.26
N THR A 3 -2.77 -25.52 14.65
CA THR A 3 -3.55 -25.28 13.44
C THR A 3 -3.92 -23.82 13.21
N GLY A 4 -3.71 -23.35 11.98
CA GLY A 4 -4.13 -22.04 11.49
C GLY A 4 -5.64 -21.84 11.52
N GLY A 5 -6.15 -21.45 12.69
CA GLY A 5 -7.49 -20.91 12.83
C GLY A 5 -7.57 -19.57 12.08
N ALA A 6 -8.68 -19.36 11.36
CA ALA A 6 -8.92 -18.12 10.64
C ALA A 6 -8.76 -16.91 11.58
N VAL A 7 -7.67 -16.16 11.39
CA VAL A 7 -7.39 -14.95 12.17
C VAL A 7 -8.55 -13.99 11.99
N SER A 8 -9.17 -13.57 13.09
CA SER A 8 -10.30 -12.65 13.05
C SER A 8 -9.90 -11.35 12.33
N ARG A 9 -10.87 -10.69 11.69
CA ARG A 9 -10.63 -9.38 11.03
C ARG A 9 -10.02 -8.36 12.00
N ILE A 10 -10.43 -8.39 13.27
CA ILE A 10 -9.91 -7.51 14.32
C ILE A 10 -8.45 -7.84 14.62
N CYS A 11 -8.08 -9.12 14.74
CA CYS A 11 -6.69 -9.50 14.98
C CYS A 11 -5.78 -9.04 13.84
N ARG A 12 -6.23 -9.15 12.58
CA ARG A 12 -5.46 -8.64 11.42
C ARG A 12 -5.26 -7.13 11.48
N GLU A 13 -6.32 -6.39 11.80
CA GLU A 13 -6.22 -4.93 11.94
C GLU A 13 -5.27 -4.55 13.08
N VAL A 14 -5.39 -5.20 14.24
CA VAL A 14 -4.51 -4.94 15.38
C VAL A 14 -3.06 -5.25 15.03
N GLN A 15 -2.79 -6.40 14.39
CA GLN A 15 -1.45 -6.79 13.94
C GLN A 15 -0.84 -5.75 12.99
N ALA A 16 -1.62 -5.18 12.08
CA ALA A 16 -1.16 -4.13 11.18
C ALA A 16 -0.79 -2.81 11.91
N GLN A 17 -1.34 -2.57 13.10
CA GLN A 17 -1.04 -1.38 13.91
C GLN A 17 0.11 -1.60 14.91
N LEU A 18 0.58 -2.84 15.13
CA LEU A 18 1.61 -3.14 16.13
C LEU A 18 2.95 -2.42 15.88
N PRO A 19 3.46 -2.26 14.63
CA PRO A 19 4.70 -1.53 14.40
C PRO A 19 4.65 -0.10 14.96
N GLY A 20 3.54 0.62 14.75
CA GLY A 20 3.40 1.97 15.30
C GLY A 20 3.20 2.02 16.82
N VAL A 21 2.89 0.88 17.47
CA VAL A 21 2.95 0.75 18.93
C VAL A 21 4.39 0.61 19.40
N VAL A 22 5.21 -0.16 18.67
CA VAL A 22 6.64 -0.34 18.97
C VAL A 22 7.39 0.99 18.80
N ASP A 23 7.18 1.66 17.66
CA ASP A 23 7.91 2.89 17.31
C ASP A 23 7.28 4.15 17.96
N GLY A 24 6.20 4.00 18.74
CA GLY A 24 5.51 5.11 19.40
C GLY A 24 4.74 6.07 18.48
N THR A 25 4.68 5.81 17.17
CA THR A 25 4.07 6.66 16.14
C THR A 25 2.54 6.61 16.11
N LEU A 26 1.91 5.64 16.78
CA LEU A 26 0.45 5.52 16.78
C LEU A 26 -0.20 6.67 17.60
N PRO A 27 -1.28 7.31 17.07
CA PRO A 27 -2.09 8.25 17.83
C PRO A 27 -2.64 7.64 19.13
N TRP A 28 -2.77 8.46 20.18
CA TRP A 28 -3.14 8.01 21.53
C TRP A 28 -4.42 7.15 21.57
N TRP A 29 -5.43 7.51 20.79
CA TRP A 29 -6.72 6.80 20.75
C TRP A 29 -6.58 5.41 20.11
N ARG A 30 -5.76 5.28 19.05
CA ARG A 30 -5.45 3.97 18.44
C ARG A 30 -4.68 3.09 19.39
N ARG A 31 -3.68 3.65 20.11
CA ARG A 31 -2.93 2.89 21.12
C ARG A 31 -3.86 2.31 22.18
N ARG A 32 -4.85 3.08 22.64
CA ARG A 32 -5.83 2.63 23.62
C ARG A 32 -6.70 1.47 23.11
N LEU A 33 -7.13 1.53 21.85
CA LEU A 33 -7.90 0.44 21.21
C LEU A 33 -7.06 -0.84 21.04
N VAL A 34 -5.82 -0.70 20.56
CA VAL A 34 -4.89 -1.83 20.45
C VAL A 34 -4.63 -2.45 21.84
N ALA A 35 -4.36 -1.62 22.85
CA ALA A 35 -4.15 -2.07 24.22
C ALA A 35 -5.37 -2.83 24.79
N LEU A 36 -6.59 -2.39 24.47
CA LEU A 36 -7.81 -3.10 24.86
C LEU A 36 -7.84 -4.53 24.28
N HIS A 37 -7.52 -4.69 22.99
CA HIS A 37 -7.50 -6.01 22.36
C HIS A 37 -6.38 -6.90 22.93
N LEU A 38 -5.20 -6.33 23.16
CA LEU A 38 -4.05 -7.07 23.71
C LEU A 38 -4.33 -7.66 25.09
N ARG A 39 -5.22 -7.04 25.91
CA ARG A 39 -5.63 -7.61 27.20
C ARG A 39 -6.34 -8.95 27.06
N GLY A 40 -7.06 -9.19 25.96
CA GLY A 40 -7.87 -10.39 25.74
C GLY A 40 -7.31 -11.38 24.72
N CYS A 41 -6.23 -11.04 24.00
CA CYS A 41 -5.74 -11.84 22.89
C CYS A 41 -4.26 -12.19 23.05
N GLU A 42 -3.97 -13.45 23.42
CA GLU A 42 -2.60 -13.94 23.62
C GLU A 42 -1.76 -13.92 22.33
N ALA A 43 -2.38 -14.28 21.20
CA ALA A 43 -1.70 -14.32 19.91
C ALA A 43 -1.18 -12.93 19.48
N CYS A 44 -1.98 -11.88 19.70
CA CYS A 44 -1.56 -10.51 19.39
C CYS A 44 -0.53 -9.99 20.40
N ARG A 45 -0.55 -10.43 21.67
CA ARG A 45 0.51 -10.13 22.64
C ARG A 45 1.84 -10.76 22.24
N ALA A 46 1.82 -12.05 21.88
CA ALA A 46 3.02 -12.75 21.42
C ALA A 46 3.62 -12.10 20.17
N GLU A 47 2.78 -11.65 19.23
CA GLU A 47 3.27 -10.89 18.07
C GLU A 47 3.91 -9.56 18.44
N LEU A 48 3.30 -8.80 19.36
CA LEU A 48 3.89 -7.55 19.84
C LEU A 48 5.26 -7.78 20.50
N GLU A 49 5.41 -8.84 21.29
CA GLU A 49 6.71 -9.18 21.89
C GLU A 49 7.74 -9.58 20.85
N ARG A 50 7.36 -10.34 19.82
CA ARG A 50 8.25 -10.62 18.68
C ARG A 50 8.75 -9.35 18.01
N GLN A 51 7.85 -8.40 17.74
CA GLN A 51 8.22 -7.13 17.10
C GLN A 51 9.14 -6.28 17.99
N ARG A 52 8.90 -6.25 19.31
CA ARG A 52 9.78 -5.57 20.27
C ARG A 52 11.17 -6.19 20.33
N ALA A 53 11.26 -7.53 20.33
CA ALA A 53 12.54 -8.23 20.33
C ALA A 53 13.34 -7.93 19.05
N VAL A 54 12.67 -7.88 17.89
CA VAL A 54 13.32 -7.49 16.63
C VAL A 54 13.80 -6.04 16.69
N ALA A 55 12.96 -5.10 17.16
CA ALA A 55 13.35 -3.70 17.29
C ALA A 55 14.56 -3.53 18.21
N ALA A 56 14.55 -4.16 19.38
CA ALA A 56 15.68 -4.13 20.31
C ALA A 56 16.97 -4.69 19.68
N GLY A 57 16.89 -5.81 18.95
CA GLY A 57 18.05 -6.36 18.26
C GLY A 57 18.59 -5.44 17.15
N LEU A 58 17.71 -4.68 16.48
CA LEU A 58 18.13 -3.68 15.50
C LEU A 58 18.78 -2.46 16.15
N ASP A 59 18.28 -2.03 17.31
CA ASP A 59 18.87 -0.95 18.09
C ASP A 59 20.28 -1.34 18.58
N GLU A 60 20.44 -2.56 19.10
CA GLU A 60 21.75 -3.11 19.51
C GLU A 60 22.75 -3.17 18.35
N LEU A 61 22.31 -3.61 17.17
CA LEU A 61 23.13 -3.58 15.96
C LEU A 61 23.50 -2.13 15.57
N GLY A 62 22.56 -1.21 15.68
CA GLY A 62 22.79 0.22 15.44
C GLY A 62 23.89 0.78 16.34
N GLU A 63 23.79 0.52 17.65
CA GLU A 63 24.81 0.91 18.64
C GLU A 63 26.18 0.26 18.33
N ALA A 64 26.20 -1.03 18.00
CA ALA A 64 27.43 -1.72 17.64
C ALA A 64 28.08 -1.11 16.39
N THR A 65 27.30 -0.75 15.37
CA THR A 65 27.82 -0.07 14.17
C THR A 65 28.26 1.36 14.45
N ALA A 66 27.58 2.07 15.35
CA ALA A 66 27.97 3.43 15.74
C ALA A 66 29.27 3.43 16.57
N ALA A 67 29.54 2.37 17.33
CA ALA A 67 30.78 2.18 18.07
C ALA A 67 31.97 1.84 17.16
N MET A 68 31.73 1.43 15.91
CA MET A 68 32.77 1.36 14.89
C MET A 68 33.06 2.80 14.45
N ASP A 69 33.99 3.46 15.13
CA ASP A 69 34.45 4.85 14.92
C ASP A 69 35.03 5.14 13.50
N GLU A 70 34.88 4.21 12.56
CA GLU A 70 35.26 4.42 11.16
C GLU A 70 34.17 5.26 10.50
N ALA A 71 34.45 6.56 10.36
CA ALA A 71 33.59 7.45 9.61
C ALA A 71 33.36 6.87 8.19
N PRO A 72 32.11 6.89 7.67
CA PRO A 72 31.88 6.48 6.30
C PRO A 72 32.77 7.28 5.35
N PRO A 73 33.33 6.67 4.29
CA PRO A 73 34.20 7.37 3.36
C PRO A 73 33.53 8.64 2.82
N GLU A 74 34.29 9.73 2.74
CA GLU A 74 33.77 10.97 2.16
C GLU A 74 33.26 10.72 0.74
N GLY A 75 32.09 11.28 0.41
CA GLY A 75 31.45 11.12 -0.89
C GLY A 75 30.78 9.76 -1.14
N LEU A 76 30.80 8.81 -0.18
CA LEU A 76 30.06 7.54 -0.30
C LEU A 76 28.57 7.78 -0.52
N LEU A 77 27.97 8.72 0.22
CA LEU A 77 26.54 9.04 0.06
C LEU A 77 26.25 9.57 -1.35
N ASP A 78 27.08 10.50 -1.86
CA ASP A 78 26.92 11.04 -3.20
C ASP A 78 27.09 9.97 -4.28
N GLN A 79 28.06 9.06 -4.10
CA GLN A 79 28.27 7.92 -4.99
C GLN A 79 27.06 6.97 -4.99
N LEU A 80 26.50 6.67 -3.81
CA LEU A 80 25.31 5.83 -3.68
C LEU A 80 24.06 6.50 -4.29
N LEU A 81 23.91 7.81 -4.10
CA LEU A 81 22.83 8.60 -4.69
C LEU A 81 22.95 8.67 -6.22
N GLU A 82 24.15 8.90 -6.74
CA GLU A 82 24.43 8.91 -8.17
C GLU A 82 24.19 7.51 -8.79
N GLN A 83 24.60 6.45 -8.11
CA GLN A 83 24.34 5.07 -8.52
C GLN A 83 22.84 4.74 -8.51
N ALA A 84 22.08 5.22 -7.52
CA ALA A 84 20.62 5.06 -7.46
C ALA A 84 19.91 5.83 -8.59
N GLN A 85 20.42 7.00 -8.99
CA GLN A 85 19.91 7.79 -10.11
C GLN A 85 20.24 7.18 -11.48
N ARG A 86 21.24 6.30 -11.57
CA ARG A 86 21.59 5.55 -12.78
C ARG A 86 21.17 4.07 -12.67
N PRO A 87 19.86 3.75 -12.57
CA PRO A 87 19.43 2.37 -12.50
C PRO A 87 19.75 1.66 -13.82
N GLY A 88 20.84 0.88 -13.83
CA GLY A 88 21.19 0.02 -14.94
C GLY A 88 20.05 -0.95 -15.27
N VAL A 89 20.04 -1.46 -16.50
CA VAL A 89 18.96 -2.33 -17.02
C VAL A 89 18.72 -3.58 -16.15
N ARG A 90 19.76 -4.05 -15.45
CA ARG A 90 19.69 -5.17 -14.48
C ARG A 90 19.26 -4.76 -13.06
N GLY A 91 19.46 -3.50 -12.67
CA GLY A 91 19.07 -2.98 -11.34
C GLY A 91 17.56 -2.84 -11.16
N ARG A 92 16.81 -2.66 -12.26
CA ARG A 92 15.34 -2.69 -12.24
C ARG A 92 14.74 -4.08 -12.00
N ALA A 93 15.52 -5.15 -12.17
CA ALA A 93 15.04 -6.52 -12.04
C ALA A 93 15.33 -7.14 -10.65
N ALA A 94 16.29 -6.60 -9.90
CA ALA A 94 16.82 -7.24 -8.68
C ALA A 94 16.13 -6.82 -7.38
N VAL A 95 15.24 -5.81 -7.40
CA VAL A 95 14.42 -5.46 -6.23
C VAL A 95 13.00 -5.99 -6.49
N PRO A 96 12.64 -7.20 -5.99
CA PRO A 96 11.22 -7.53 -5.84
C PRO A 96 10.65 -6.49 -4.88
N ALA A 97 9.82 -5.61 -5.41
CA ALA A 97 9.24 -4.50 -4.70
C ALA A 97 8.53 -4.98 -3.44
N ARG A 98 9.20 -4.89 -2.28
CA ARG A 98 8.61 -5.05 -0.94
C ARG A 98 7.69 -3.86 -0.58
N GLY A 99 7.11 -3.22 -1.60
CA GLY A 99 6.41 -1.93 -1.53
C GLY A 99 5.42 -1.71 -2.67
N ALA A 100 4.82 -2.77 -3.21
CA ALA A 100 3.68 -2.69 -4.15
C ALA A 100 2.38 -2.18 -3.48
N VAL A 101 2.47 -1.27 -2.51
CA VAL A 101 1.32 -0.57 -1.92
C VAL A 101 1.44 0.96 -2.07
N SER A 102 2.55 1.52 -2.58
CA SER A 102 2.64 2.99 -2.67
C SER A 102 3.61 3.60 -3.70
N GLY A 103 3.78 3.03 -4.90
CA GLY A 103 4.79 3.65 -5.81
C GLY A 103 4.83 3.30 -7.29
N ALA A 104 3.91 2.51 -7.84
CA ALA A 104 3.88 2.24 -9.29
C ALA A 104 2.42 2.08 -9.73
N ARG A 105 1.79 2.91 -10.57
CA ARG A 105 2.17 4.03 -11.43
C ARG A 105 0.94 4.96 -11.51
N PRO A 106 0.95 6.20 -11.02
CA PRO A 106 -0.23 7.06 -11.08
C PRO A 106 -0.70 7.31 -12.53
N ALA A 107 0.23 7.43 -13.48
CA ALA A 107 -0.10 7.68 -14.89
C ALA A 107 -0.90 6.56 -15.57
N LEU A 108 -0.63 5.30 -15.24
CA LEU A 108 -1.30 4.15 -15.88
C LEU A 108 -2.74 3.97 -15.34
N SER A 109 -2.94 4.27 -14.06
CA SER A 109 -4.27 4.27 -13.44
C SER A 109 -5.14 5.40 -14.00
N VAL A 110 -4.57 6.59 -14.19
CA VAL A 110 -5.25 7.73 -14.81
C VAL A 110 -5.60 7.44 -16.28
N ALA A 111 -4.67 6.86 -17.04
CA ALA A 111 -4.93 6.48 -18.43
C ALA A 111 -6.08 5.47 -18.56
N LEU A 112 -6.11 4.45 -17.70
CA LEU A 112 -7.20 3.46 -17.68
C LEU A 112 -8.55 4.09 -17.30
N LEU A 113 -8.57 5.05 -16.37
CA LEU A 113 -9.78 5.80 -16.03
C LEU A 113 -10.28 6.66 -17.19
N ILE A 114 -9.38 7.35 -17.91
CA ILE A 114 -9.75 8.18 -19.07
C ILE A 114 -10.31 7.31 -20.20
N VAL A 115 -9.67 6.17 -20.49
CA VAL A 115 -10.15 5.22 -21.51
C VAL A 115 -11.51 4.63 -21.12
N GLY A 116 -11.69 4.27 -19.86
CA GLY A 116 -12.99 3.79 -19.35
C GLY A 116 -14.09 4.83 -19.46
N ALA A 117 -13.81 6.09 -19.10
CA ALA A 117 -14.76 7.20 -19.20
C ALA A 117 -15.14 7.52 -20.66
N ALA A 118 -14.17 7.51 -21.57
CA ALA A 118 -14.43 7.73 -23.00
C ALA A 118 -15.30 6.61 -23.59
N ALA A 119 -15.03 5.35 -23.25
CA ALA A 119 -15.81 4.20 -23.71
C ALA A 119 -17.27 4.24 -23.19
N GLY A 120 -17.46 4.56 -21.91
CA GLY A 120 -18.80 4.69 -21.32
C GLY A 120 -19.63 5.81 -21.94
N THR A 121 -19.00 6.97 -22.20
CA THR A 121 -19.69 8.14 -22.78
C THR A 121 -20.09 7.91 -24.25
N GLY A 122 -19.25 7.23 -25.03
CA GLY A 122 -19.55 6.86 -26.41
C GLY A 122 -20.75 5.91 -26.53
N ALA A 123 -20.82 4.87 -25.71
CA ALA A 123 -21.94 3.92 -25.70
C ALA A 123 -23.28 4.58 -25.31
N GLY A 124 -23.25 5.49 -24.34
CA GLY A 124 -24.42 6.28 -23.95
C GLY A 124 -24.93 7.19 -25.07
N TYR A 125 -24.03 7.85 -25.80
CA TYR A 125 -24.41 8.75 -26.90
C TYR A 125 -25.06 8.00 -28.08
N VAL A 126 -24.50 6.85 -28.48
CA VAL A 126 -25.04 6.04 -29.58
C VAL A 126 -26.42 5.49 -29.26
N SER A 127 -26.62 4.98 -28.04
CA SER A 127 -27.93 4.44 -27.61
C SER A 127 -29.00 5.52 -27.54
N TRP A 128 -28.68 6.71 -27.01
CA TRP A 128 -29.58 7.86 -27.02
C TRP A 128 -29.94 8.30 -28.44
N ARG A 129 -28.96 8.35 -29.35
CA ARG A 129 -29.20 8.78 -30.72
C ARG A 129 -30.07 7.79 -31.51
N ALA A 130 -29.86 6.48 -31.30
CA ALA A 130 -30.70 5.42 -31.87
C ALA A 130 -32.15 5.51 -31.33
N ALA A 131 -32.32 5.68 -30.02
CA ALA A 131 -33.64 5.83 -29.39
C ALA A 131 -34.39 7.10 -29.88
N ARG A 132 -33.66 8.17 -30.20
CA ARG A 132 -34.23 9.40 -30.76
C ARG A 132 -34.65 9.23 -32.22
N ALA A 133 -33.87 8.50 -33.03
CA ALA A 133 -34.20 8.21 -34.42
C ALA A 133 -35.46 7.33 -34.54
N ILE A 134 -35.60 6.31 -33.69
CA ILE A 134 -36.78 5.44 -33.66
C ILE A 134 -38.03 6.23 -33.27
N ARG A 135 -37.96 7.08 -32.24
CA ARG A 135 -39.10 7.92 -31.82
C ARG A 135 -39.57 8.89 -32.91
N ARG A 136 -38.66 9.45 -33.72
CA ARG A 136 -39.03 10.31 -34.86
C ARG A 136 -39.76 9.56 -35.97
N ARG A 137 -39.42 8.29 -36.20
CA ARG A 137 -40.11 7.45 -37.20
C ARG A 137 -41.50 7.02 -36.74
N LEU A 138 -41.67 6.74 -35.44
CA LEU A 138 -42.97 6.37 -34.87
C LEU A 138 -43.91 7.58 -34.70
N GLY A 139 -43.38 8.77 -34.41
CA GLY A 139 -44.16 10.00 -34.29
C GLY A 139 -44.61 10.63 -35.61
N GLY A 140 -44.12 10.15 -36.76
CA GLY A 140 -44.53 10.61 -38.09
C GLY A 140 -45.59 9.73 -38.77
N ALA A 141 -46.05 8.66 -38.11
CA ALA A 141 -47.02 7.71 -38.65
C ALA A 141 -48.46 7.96 -38.16
N GLY A 142 -48.75 9.14 -37.60
CA GLY A 142 -50.01 9.47 -36.93
C GLY A 142 -50.92 10.47 -37.64
N ASP A 143 -50.51 11.06 -38.77
CA ASP A 143 -51.33 12.04 -39.52
C ASP A 143 -51.75 11.45 -40.88
N HIS A 144 -52.71 10.52 -40.86
CA HIS A 144 -53.56 10.17 -42.00
C HIS A 144 -55.01 10.10 -41.54
#